data_AF-A0A359FVL7-F1
#
_entry.id   AF-A0A359FVL7-F1
#
_cell.length_a   1.000
_cell.length_b   1.000
_cell.length_c   1.000
_cell.angle_alpha   90.00
_cell.angle_beta   90.00
_cell.angle_gamma   90.00
#
_symmetry.space_group_name_H-M   'P 1'
#
loop_
_entity.id
_entity.type
_entity.pdbx_description
1 polymer ?
#
loop_
_entity_poly.entity_id
_entity_poly.type
_entity_poly.pdbx_seq_one_letter_code
_entity_poly.pdbx_strand_id
1 'polypeptide(L)'
;ALKNGMSLNCIFEQLGDMRKTITMPVTFMGYINPVLKFGIEKFVKLCAKTGIDGLIIPDLPFDIYIEKYKKLFDDNGISNIF
;
A
#
# COMPACT_ATOMS: atom_id res chain seq x y z
N ALA A 1 -6.78 -14.16 9.78
CA ALA A 1 -6.36 -13.83 8.40
C ALA A 1 -5.11 -14.60 7.97
N LEU A 2 -3.93 -14.38 8.58
CA LEU A 2 -2.66 -15.02 8.16
C LEU A 2 -2.67 -16.57 8.20
N LYS A 3 -3.39 -17.18 9.14
CA LYS A 3 -3.54 -18.66 9.23
C LYS A 3 -4.31 -19.30 8.07
N ASN A 4 -5.03 -18.52 7.26
CA ASN A 4 -5.84 -19.01 6.13
C ASN A 4 -5.18 -18.75 4.76
N GLY A 5 -3.86 -18.53 4.71
CA GLY A 5 -3.14 -18.31 3.44
C GLY A 5 -3.36 -16.93 2.82
N MET A 6 -3.98 -16.00 3.54
CA MET A 6 -4.19 -14.63 3.09
C MET A 6 -2.82 -13.92 2.99
N SER A 7 -2.40 -13.65 1.76
CA SER A 7 -1.16 -12.95 1.42
C SER A 7 -1.47 -11.63 0.71
N LEU A 8 -0.51 -10.71 0.69
CA LEU A 8 -0.62 -9.47 -0.07
C LEU A 8 -0.98 -9.73 -1.53
N ASN A 9 -0.37 -10.75 -2.16
CA ASN A 9 -0.66 -11.12 -3.55
C ASN A 9 -2.14 -11.50 -3.75
N CYS A 10 -2.72 -12.30 -2.85
CA CYS A 10 -4.13 -12.69 -2.95
C CYS A 10 -5.08 -11.48 -2.81
N ILE A 11 -4.75 -10.56 -1.90
CA ILE A 11 -5.50 -9.31 -1.73
C ILE A 11 -5.46 -8.48 -3.01
N PHE A 12 -4.27 -8.30 -3.59
CA PHE A 12 -4.10 -7.51 -4.82
C PHE A 12 -4.73 -8.16 -6.06
N GLU A 13 -4.72 -9.49 -6.17
CA GLU A 13 -5.46 -10.21 -7.22
C GLU A 13 -6.97 -9.99 -7.12
N GLN A 14 -7.54 -10.07 -5.92
CA GLN A 14 -8.97 -9.82 -5.69
C GLN A 14 -9.36 -8.36 -5.95
N LEU A 15 -8.42 -7.43 -5.79
CA LEU A 15 -8.66 -6.00 -5.98
C LEU A 15 -8.46 -5.52 -7.42
N GLY A 16 -7.90 -6.34 -8.32
CA GLY A 16 -7.66 -5.95 -9.71
C GLY A 16 -8.93 -5.49 -10.45
N ASP A 17 -10.08 -6.04 -10.09
CA ASP A 17 -11.39 -5.65 -10.66
C ASP A 17 -12.15 -4.63 -9.81
N MET A 18 -11.65 -4.27 -8.62
CA MET A 18 -12.31 -3.33 -7.70
C MET A 18 -12.58 -1.98 -8.38
N ARG A 19 -11.62 -1.49 -9.17
CA ARG A 19 -11.75 -0.20 -9.86
C ARG A 19 -12.84 -0.15 -10.94
N LYS A 20 -13.39 -1.29 -11.35
CA LYS A 20 -14.53 -1.33 -12.28
C LYS A 20 -15.84 -0.94 -11.61
N THR A 21 -15.95 -1.11 -10.30
CA THR A 21 -17.18 -0.85 -9.52
C THR A 21 -17.00 0.27 -8.50
N ILE A 22 -15.78 0.54 -8.05
CA ILE A 22 -15.47 1.54 -7.02
C ILE A 22 -14.72 2.72 -7.64
N THR A 23 -15.38 3.87 -7.66
CA THR A 23 -14.82 5.16 -8.11
C THR A 23 -14.32 6.05 -6.97
N MET A 24 -14.68 5.74 -5.72
CA MET A 24 -14.21 6.48 -4.54
C MET A 24 -12.72 6.21 -4.27
N PRO A 25 -12.00 7.14 -3.61
CA PRO A 25 -10.65 6.89 -3.17
C PRO A 25 -10.56 5.69 -2.21
N VAL A 26 -9.59 4.81 -2.44
CA VAL A 26 -9.37 3.60 -1.63
C VAL A 26 -8.04 3.73 -0.92
N THR A 27 -8.08 3.53 0.40
CA THR A 27 -6.91 3.60 1.28
C THR A 27 -6.69 2.28 2.00
N PHE A 28 -5.42 1.90 2.14
CA PHE A 28 -5.01 0.74 2.90
C PHE A 28 -4.38 1.12 4.22
N MET A 29 -4.85 0.51 5.31
CA MET A 29 -4.25 0.67 6.62
C MET A 29 -3.43 -0.58 6.97
N GLY A 30 -2.20 -0.38 7.44
CA GLY A 30 -1.33 -1.49 7.82
C GLY A 30 -0.08 -1.04 8.55
N TYR A 31 0.71 -2.01 9.01
CA TYR A 31 1.94 -1.75 9.73
C TYR A 31 3.16 -1.83 8.80
N ILE A 32 4.23 -1.12 9.14
CA ILE A 32 5.45 -1.08 8.34
C ILE A 32 6.19 -2.43 8.29
N ASN A 33 6.10 -3.23 9.36
CA ASN A 33 6.84 -4.48 9.49
C ASN A 33 6.50 -5.51 8.37
N PRO A 34 5.22 -5.82 8.08
CA PRO A 34 4.86 -6.63 6.91
C PRO A 34 5.30 -6.02 5.58
N VAL A 35 5.20 -4.70 5.42
CA VAL A 35 5.57 -4.00 4.18
C VAL A 35 7.08 -4.13 3.91
N LEU A 36 7.92 -3.96 4.94
CA LEU A 36 9.36 -4.14 4.82
C LEU A 36 9.73 -5.58 4.48
N LYS A 37 9.08 -6.57 5.11
CA LYS A 37 9.30 -8.01 4.79
C LYS A 37 8.91 -8.36 3.35
N PHE A 38 7.87 -7.73 2.81
CA PHE A 38 7.45 -7.89 1.41
C PHE A 38 8.35 -7.12 0.43
N GLY A 39 8.96 -6.04 0.90
CA GLY A 39 9.71 -5.07 0.11
C GLY A 39 8.83 -3.87 -0.22
N ILE A 40 9.17 -2.71 0.35
CA ILE A 40 8.36 -1.49 0.25
C ILE A 40 8.16 -1.02 -1.20
N GLU A 41 9.19 -1.10 -2.05
CA GLU A 41 9.07 -0.75 -3.46
C GLU A 41 8.07 -1.62 -4.21
N LYS A 42 8.12 -2.93 -3.98
CA LYS A 42 7.19 -3.88 -4.59
C LYS A 42 5.77 -3.63 -4.09
N PHE A 43 5.62 -3.35 -2.80
CA PHE A 43 4.34 -3.04 -2.18
C PHE A 43 3.71 -1.79 -2.80
N VAL A 44 4.42 -0.66 -2.83
CA VAL A 44 3.91 0.61 -3.37
C VAL A 44 3.53 0.48 -4.84
N LYS A 45 4.38 -0.15 -5.67
CA LYS A 45 4.07 -0.39 -7.09
C LYS A 45 2.81 -1.24 -7.28
N LEU A 46 2.60 -2.22 -6.41
CA LEU A 46 1.43 -3.09 -6.47
C LEU A 46 0.16 -2.37 -6.00
N CYS A 47 0.26 -1.52 -4.98
CA CYS A 47 -0.81 -0.60 -4.58
C CYS A 47 -1.24 0.29 -5.74
N ALA A 48 -0.29 0.93 -6.43
CA ALA A 48 -0.61 1.78 -7.59
C ALA A 48 -1.28 0.99 -8.72
N LYS A 49 -0.75 -0.21 -9.04
CA LYS A 49 -1.31 -1.08 -10.08
C LYS A 49 -2.73 -1.55 -9.78
N THR A 50 -3.08 -1.75 -8.51
CA THR A 50 -4.41 -2.21 -8.09
C THR A 50 -5.41 -1.08 -7.87
N GLY A 51 -4.96 0.17 -8.05
CA GLY A 51 -5.80 1.33 -7.82
C GLY A 51 -6.05 1.54 -6.33
N ILE A 52 -5.00 1.59 -5.54
CA ILE A 52 -5.03 2.15 -4.19
C ILE A 52 -4.48 3.57 -4.30
N ASP A 53 -5.12 4.53 -3.64
CA ASP A 53 -4.71 5.94 -3.69
C ASP A 53 -3.91 6.34 -2.44
N GLY A 54 -4.13 5.64 -1.33
CA GLY A 54 -3.59 6.02 -0.04
C GLY A 54 -3.12 4.84 0.82
N LEU A 55 -2.13 5.10 1.66
CA LEU A 55 -1.63 4.20 2.68
C LEU A 55 -1.64 4.89 4.04
N ILE A 56 -2.12 4.20 5.07
CA ILE A 56 -2.04 4.63 6.47
C ILE A 56 -1.09 3.66 7.17
N ILE A 57 0.09 4.15 7.53
CA ILE A 57 1.12 3.38 8.25
C ILE A 57 1.44 4.08 9.57
N PRO A 58 0.70 3.78 10.66
CA PRO A 58 0.81 4.52 11.92
C PRO A 58 2.19 4.37 12.58
N ASP A 59 2.86 3.24 12.31
CA ASP A 59 4.18 2.92 12.87
C ASP A 59 5.34 3.50 12.06
N LEU A 60 5.09 4.19 10.94
CA LEU A 60 6.13 4.81 10.12
C LEU A 60 6.37 6.25 10.60
N PRO A 61 7.53 6.56 11.21
CA PRO A 61 7.84 7.92 11.61
C PRO A 61 7.90 8.85 10.41
N PHE A 62 7.36 10.06 10.56
CA PHE A 62 7.26 11.06 9.49
C PHE A 62 8.62 11.41 8.88
N ASP A 63 9.65 11.65 9.70
CA ASP A 63 10.98 12.00 9.20
C ASP A 63 11.58 10.91 8.30
N ILE A 64 11.42 9.65 8.70
CA ILE A 64 11.88 8.48 7.93
C ILE A 64 11.12 8.39 6.61
N TYR A 65 9.80 8.62 6.62
CA TYR A 65 9.01 8.65 5.41
C TYR A 65 9.52 9.70 4.43
N ILE A 66 9.72 10.94 4.88
CA ILE A 66 10.19 12.04 4.03
C ILE A 66 11.57 11.72 3.44
N GLU A 67 12.50 11.24 4.25
CA GLU A 67 13.88 10.98 3.84
C GLU A 67 13.98 9.78 2.87
N LYS A 68 13.25 8.68 3.13
CA LYS A 68 13.50 7.40 2.46
C LYS A 68 12.41 6.98 1.47
N TYR A 69 11.16 7.36 1.70
CA TYR A 69 10.02 6.72 1.03
C TYR A 69 9.11 7.69 0.27
N LYS A 70 9.14 8.98 0.58
CA LYS A 70 8.30 9.99 -0.06
C LYS A 70 8.40 9.96 -1.58
N LYS A 71 9.63 9.96 -2.11
CA LYS A 71 9.86 9.92 -3.55
C LYS A 71 9.23 8.69 -4.20
N LEU A 72 9.39 7.51 -3.59
CA LEU A 72 8.79 6.26 -4.07
C LEU A 72 7.26 6.34 -4.11
N PHE A 73 6.64 6.94 -3.08
CA PHE A 73 5.20 7.11 -3.00
C PHE A 73 4.69 8.08 -4.07
N ASP A 74 5.34 9.25 -4.20
CA ASP A 74 5.02 10.27 -5.19
C ASP A 74 5.14 9.74 -6.62
N ASP A 75 6.24 9.05 -6.94
CA ASP A 75 6.51 8.47 -8.26
C ASP A 75 5.45 7.43 -8.69
N ASN A 76 4.70 6.87 -7.72
CA ASN A 76 3.66 5.87 -7.94
C ASN A 76 2.24 6.43 -7.68
N GLY A 77 2.10 7.73 -7.41
CA GLY A 77 0.79 8.36 -7.16
C GLY A 77 0.10 7.89 -5.87
N ILE A 78 0.85 7.41 -4.88
CA ILE A 78 0.33 6.94 -3.59
C ILE A 78 0.54 7.99 -2.51
N SER A 79 -0.53 8.35 -1.79
CA SER A 79 -0.44 9.26 -0.65
C SER A 79 -0.23 8.50 0.66
N ASN A 80 0.74 8.91 1.49
CA ASN A 80 0.79 8.42 2.88
C ASN A 80 -0.04 9.35 3.77
N ILE A 81 -1.04 8.78 4.45
CA ILE A 81 -1.95 9.48 5.35
C ILE A 81 -1.46 9.24 6.78
N PHE A 82 -1.14 10.33 7.48
CA PHE A 82 -0.70 10.35 8.87
C PHE A 82 -1.86 10.74 9.80
#